data_AF-N6TZ98-F1
#
_entry.id   AF-N6TZ98-F1
#
_cell.length_a   1.000
_cell.length_b   1.000
_cell.length_c   1.000
_cell.angle_alpha   90.00
_cell.angle_beta   90.00
_cell.angle_gamma   90.00
#
_symmetry.space_group_name_H-M   'P 1'
#
loop_
_entity.id
_entity.type
_entity.pdbx_description
1 polymer ?
#
loop_
_entity_poly.entity_id
_entity_poly.type
_entity_poly.pdbx_seq_one_letter_code
_entity_poly.pdbx_strand_id
1 'polypeptide(L)'
;YWPLGPLICDTWLALDYLASNASVLNLLIISFDRYFSVTRPLTYRAKRTNRKAASMIGCAWGVSLLLWPPWIYSWPYIEGQRTVPDNECYIQFIETNHYITF
;
A
#
# COMPACT_ATOMS: atom_id res chain seq x y z
N TYR A 1 -8.51 0.99 -21.48
CA TYR A 1 -9.91 1.42 -21.54
C TYR A 1 -10.64 0.96 -20.29
N TRP A 2 -11.23 1.88 -19.53
CA TRP A 2 -11.92 1.63 -18.27
C TRP A 2 -13.37 2.12 -18.33
N PRO A 3 -14.38 1.22 -18.37
CA PRO A 3 -15.79 1.62 -18.56
C PRO A 3 -16.54 1.91 -17.26
N LEU A 4 -15.94 1.63 -16.09
CA LEU A 4 -16.62 1.65 -14.79
C LEU A 4 -16.62 3.05 -14.14
N GLY A 5 -16.09 4.05 -14.84
CA GLY A 5 -16.06 5.43 -14.40
C GLY A 5 -14.97 5.74 -13.36
N PRO A 6 -14.83 7.04 -13.04
CA PRO A 6 -13.72 7.59 -12.28
C PRO A 6 -13.64 7.09 -10.83
N LEU A 7 -14.77 7.05 -10.12
CA LEU A 7 -14.80 6.63 -8.70
C LEU A 7 -14.38 5.17 -8.51
N ILE A 8 -14.82 4.29 -9.41
CA ILE A 8 -14.47 2.86 -9.34
C ILE A 8 -12.99 2.68 -9.68
N CYS A 9 -12.45 3.45 -10.63
CA CYS A 9 -11.02 3.47 -10.90
C CYS A 9 -10.20 3.87 -9.67
N ASP A 10 -10.55 4.99 -9.01
CA ASP A 10 -9.82 5.50 -7.86
C ASP A 10 -9.86 4.50 -6.69
N THR A 11 -11.02 3.87 -6.48
CA THR A 11 -11.20 2.83 -5.45
C THR A 11 -10.39 1.58 -5.78
N TRP A 12 -10.38 1.16 -7.06
CA TRP A 12 -9.63 0.01 -7.53
C TRP A 12 -8.13 0.22 -7.35
N LEU A 13 -7.61 1.37 -7.80
CA LEU A 13 -6.20 1.73 -7.63
C LEU A 13 -5.83 1.82 -6.15
N ALA A 14 -6.67 2.43 -5.31
CA ALA A 14 -6.42 2.50 -3.88
C ALA A 14 -6.31 1.10 -3.24
N LEU A 15 -7.19 0.17 -3.61
CA LEU A 15 -7.16 -1.20 -3.11
C LEU A 15 -5.93 -1.98 -3.62
N ASP A 16 -5.60 -1.85 -4.90
CA ASP A 16 -4.48 -2.57 -5.53
C ASP A 16 -3.13 -2.16 -4.91
N TYR A 17 -2.90 -0.86 -4.75
CA TYR A 17 -1.68 -0.34 -4.14
C TYR A 17 -1.60 -0.63 -2.64
N LEU A 18 -2.72 -0.53 -1.93
CA LEU A 18 -2.81 -0.92 -0.52
C LEU A 18 -2.45 -2.40 -0.34
N ALA A 19 -3.08 -3.29 -1.12
CA ALA A 19 -2.88 -4.74 -1.03
C ALA A 19 -1.44 -5.13 -1.39
N SER A 20 -0.88 -4.51 -2.44
CA SER A 20 0.51 -4.71 -2.85
C SER A 20 1.49 -4.27 -1.77
N ASN A 21 1.31 -3.07 -1.19
CA ASN A 21 2.16 -2.57 -0.11
C ASN A 21 2.04 -3.42 1.16
N ALA A 22 0.82 -3.83 1.52
CA ALA A 22 0.59 -4.72 2.65
C ALA A 22 1.27 -6.08 2.43
N SER A 23 1.21 -6.64 1.22
CA SER A 23 1.88 -7.90 0.87
C SER A 23 3.39 -7.80 1.06
N VAL A 24 4.02 -6.74 0.54
CA VAL A 24 5.46 -6.49 0.72
C VAL A 24 5.83 -6.38 2.21
N LEU A 25 5.08 -5.61 2.99
CA LEU A 25 5.32 -5.48 4.43
C LEU A 25 5.16 -6.82 5.16
N ASN A 26 4.17 -7.62 4.80
CA ASN A 26 3.99 -8.97 5.35
C ASN A 26 5.17 -9.89 5.00
N LEU A 27 5.67 -9.86 3.76
CA LEU A 27 6.86 -10.62 3.34
C LEU A 27 8.12 -10.17 4.10
N LEU A 28 8.28 -8.87 4.33
CA LEU A 28 9.37 -8.32 5.15
C LEU A 28 9.28 -8.81 6.59
N ILE A 29 8.08 -8.79 7.19
CA ILE A 29 7.83 -9.31 8.54
C ILE A 29 8.22 -10.79 8.64
N ILE A 30 7.81 -11.62 7.68
CA ILE A 30 8.17 -13.04 7.63
C ILE A 30 9.68 -13.22 7.51
N SER A 31 10.33 -12.42 6.66
CA SER A 31 11.78 -12.46 6.47
C SER A 31 12.54 -12.08 7.74
N PHE A 32 12.11 -11.02 8.43
CA PHE A 32 12.67 -10.62 9.72
C PHE A 32 12.45 -11.68 10.81
N ASP A 33 11.26 -12.29 10.88
CA ASP A 33 10.97 -13.37 11.83
C ASP A 33 11.93 -14.56 11.62
N ARG A 34 12.18 -14.96 10.38
CA ARG A 34 13.19 -15.99 10.07
C ARG A 34 14.60 -15.54 10.42
N TYR A 35 14.96 -14.29 10.09
CA TYR A 35 16.28 -13.73 10.40
C TYR A 35 16.57 -13.75 11.90
N PHE A 36 15.63 -13.31 12.73
CA PHE A 36 15.76 -13.32 14.18
C PHE A 36 15.72 -14.73 14.77
N SER A 37 14.94 -15.64 14.18
CA SER A 37 14.95 -17.06 14.59
C SER A 37 16.31 -17.72 14.39
N VAL A 38 17.07 -17.32 13.35
CA VAL A 38 18.40 -17.86 13.06
C VAL A 38 19.48 -17.20 13.91
N THR A 39 19.47 -15.87 14.00
CA THR A 39 20.52 -15.12 14.72
C THR A 39 20.40 -15.19 16.25
N ARG A 40 19.18 -15.29 16.80
CA ARG A 40 18.92 -15.25 18.26
C ARG A 40 18.01 -16.40 18.72
N PRO A 41 18.46 -17.67 18.60
CA PRO A 41 17.61 -18.85 18.78
C PRO A 41 17.02 -19.00 20.20
N LEU A 42 17.74 -18.56 21.25
CA LEU A 42 17.34 -18.78 22.66
C LEU A 42 16.37 -17.72 23.21
N THR A 43 16.47 -16.46 22.78
CA THR A 43 15.62 -15.36 23.27
C THR A 43 14.42 -15.08 22.36
N TYR A 44 14.53 -15.34 21.06
CA TYR A 44 13.45 -15.05 20.11
C TYR A 44 12.33 -16.10 20.14
N ARG A 45 12.69 -17.39 20.27
CA ARG A 45 11.72 -18.51 20.31
C ARG A 45 10.75 -18.43 21.49
N ALA A 46 11.18 -17.92 22.63
CA ALA A 46 10.32 -17.74 23.82
C ALA A 46 9.35 -16.55 23.71
N LYS A 47 9.61 -15.58 22.81
CA LYS A 47 8.84 -14.33 22.69
C LYS A 47 7.89 -14.30 21.48
N ARG A 48 7.93 -15.35 20.65
CA ARG A 48 7.10 -15.54 19.45
C ARG A 48 5.68 -15.94 19.84
N THR A 49 4.85 -14.94 20.11
CA THR A 49 3.41 -15.12 20.37
C THR A 49 2.59 -14.78 19.13
N ASN A 50 1.62 -15.63 18.78
CA ASN A 50 0.66 -15.39 17.68
C ASN A 50 -0.02 -14.02 17.77
N ARG A 51 -0.24 -13.51 18.99
CA ARG A 51 -0.82 -12.18 19.22
C ARG A 51 0.05 -11.04 18.68
N LYS A 52 1.38 -11.18 18.73
CA LYS A 52 2.31 -10.21 18.15
C LYS A 52 2.37 -10.31 16.63
N ALA A 53 2.31 -11.51 16.09
CA ALA A 53 2.23 -11.70 14.64
C ALA A 53 0.96 -11.05 14.08
N ALA A 54 -0.20 -11.30 14.72
CA ALA A 54 -1.46 -10.66 14.36
C ALA A 54 -1.39 -9.13 14.49
N SER A 55 -0.76 -8.59 15.54
CA SER A 55 -0.58 -7.13 15.64
C SER A 55 0.34 -6.58 14.57
N MET A 56 1.41 -7.29 14.18
CA MET A 56 2.33 -6.84 13.12
C MET A 56 1.65 -6.83 11.75
N ILE A 57 0.83 -7.85 11.46
CA ILE A 57 0.00 -7.87 10.24
C ILE A 57 -0.98 -6.70 10.29
N GLY A 58 -1.70 -6.51 11.40
CA GLY A 58 -2.63 -5.39 11.57
C GLY A 58 -1.96 -4.02 11.36
N CYS A 59 -0.75 -3.84 11.90
CA CYS A 59 0.04 -2.62 11.68
C CYS A 59 0.46 -2.46 10.22
N ALA A 60 0.88 -3.53 9.53
CA ALA A 60 1.22 -3.47 8.12
C ALA A 60 0.04 -3.01 7.25
N TRP A 61 -1.14 -3.56 7.50
CA TRP A 61 -2.37 -3.13 6.83
C TRP A 61 -2.76 -1.70 7.20
N GLY A 62 -2.65 -1.31 8.47
CA GLY A 62 -2.94 0.05 8.94
C GLY A 62 -2.03 1.10 8.31
N VAL A 63 -0.74 0.81 8.20
CA VAL A 63 0.24 1.69 7.51
C VAL A 63 -0.09 1.80 6.03
N SER A 64 -0.40 0.70 5.34
CA SER A 64 -0.83 0.73 3.94
C SER A 64 -2.10 1.56 3.73
N LEU A 65 -3.09 1.42 4.61
CA LEU A 65 -4.35 2.19 4.59
C LEU A 65 -4.14 3.68 4.83
N LEU A 66 -3.14 4.06 5.64
CA LEU A 66 -2.88 5.46 5.93
C LEU A 66 -2.08 6.15 4.81
N LEU A 67 -1.21 5.41 4.13
CA LEU A 67 -0.34 5.96 3.09
C LEU A 67 -1.03 6.09 1.74
N TRP A 68 -1.77 5.07 1.28
CA TRP A 68 -2.22 4.99 -0.11
C TRP A 68 -3.60 5.63 -0.35
N PRO A 69 -4.71 5.14 0.26
CA PRO A 69 -6.04 5.68 0.01
C PRO A 69 -6.17 7.20 0.24
N PRO A 70 -5.71 7.77 1.37
CA PRO A 70 -5.84 9.21 1.60
C PRO A 70 -5.09 10.02 0.55
N TRP A 71 -3.95 9.54 0.08
CA TRP A 71 -3.15 10.22 -0.94
C TRP A 71 -3.83 10.17 -2.31
N ILE A 72 -4.34 9.01 -2.71
CA ILE A 72 -5.05 8.81 -3.98
C ILE A 72 -6.33 9.64 -4.02
N TYR A 73 -7.12 9.65 -2.95
CA TYR A 73 -8.34 10.46 -2.90
C TYR A 73 -8.06 11.95 -2.75
N SER A 74 -7.05 12.38 -1.99
CA SER A 74 -6.80 13.80 -1.74
C SER A 74 -6.14 14.52 -2.91
N TRP A 75 -5.32 13.83 -3.73
CA TRP A 75 -4.59 14.42 -4.85
C TRP A 75 -5.46 15.22 -5.84
N PRO A 76 -6.60 14.69 -6.34
CA PRO A 76 -7.47 15.46 -7.24
C PRO A 76 -8.09 16.70 -6.57
N TYR A 77 -8.28 16.70 -5.24
CA TYR A 77 -8.73 17.90 -4.52
C TYR A 77 -7.62 18.95 -4.37
N ILE A 78 -6.36 18.53 -4.27
CA ILE A 78 -5.20 19.43 -4.13
C ILE A 78 -4.91 20.12 -5.47
N GLU A 79 -4.91 19.39 -6.57
CA GLU A 79 -4.71 19.97 -7.91
C GLU A 79 -5.96 20.74 -8.41
N GLY A 80 -7.12 20.53 -7.78
CA GLY A 80 -8.37 21.21 -8.10
C GLY A 80 -9.01 20.78 -9.42
N GLN A 81 -8.31 19.98 -10.24
CA GLN A 81 -8.79 19.39 -11.48
C GLN A 81 -8.36 17.93 -11.57
N ARG A 82 -9.20 17.08 -12.18
CA ARG A 82 -8.85 15.70 -12.52
C ARG A 82 -8.26 15.68 -13.93
N THR A 83 -6.99 15.33 -14.07
CA THR A 83 -6.31 15.24 -15.39
C THR A 83 -6.52 13.89 -16.09
N VAL A 84 -6.98 12.88 -15.35
CA VAL A 84 -7.25 11.53 -15.86
C VAL A 84 -8.55 11.50 -16.68
N PRO A 85 -8.52 11.08 -17.97
CA PRO A 85 -9.72 10.96 -18.79
C PRO A 85 -10.59 9.77 -18.35
N ASP A 86 -11.91 9.88 -18.46
CA ASP A 86 -12.88 8.88 -17.96
C ASP A 86 -12.72 7.48 -18.57
N ASN A 87 -12.11 7.38 -19.75
CA ASN A 87 -11.87 6.13 -20.46
C ASN A 87 -10.57 5.42 -20.03
N GLU A 88 -9.78 6.01 -19.15
CA GLU A 88 -8.51 5.46 -18.68
C GLU A 88 -8.49 5.39 -17.15
N CYS A 89 -7.63 4.52 -16.63
CA CYS A 89 -7.51 4.32 -15.20
C CYS A 89 -6.04 4.24 -14.82
N TYR A 90 -5.52 5.35 -14.29
CA TYR A 90 -4.16 5.47 -13.79
C TYR A 90 -4.12 6.52 -12.67
N ILE A 91 -3.00 6.56 -11.97
CA ILE A 91 -2.80 7.45 -10.83
C ILE A 91 -2.35 8.82 -11.30
N GLN A 92 -3.14 9.84 -10.98
CA GLN A 92 -2.88 11.23 -11.35
C GLN A 92 -1.51 11.76 -10.87
N PHE A 93 -1.12 11.47 -9.62
CA PHE A 93 0.14 11.97 -9.07
C PHE A 93 1.39 11.40 -9.77
N ILE A 94 1.30 10.24 -10.41
CA ILE A 94 2.46 9.63 -11.09
C ILE A 94 2.75 10.37 -12.40
N GLU A 95 1.72 10.84 -13.09
CA GLU A 95 1.82 11.52 -14.37
C GLU A 95 2.12 13.02 -14.24
N THR A 96 1.60 13.70 -13.20
CA THR A 96 1.94 15.13 -12.95
C THR A 96 3.37 15.34 -12.44
N ASN A 97 4.08 14.26 -12.14
CA ASN A 97 5.50 14.32 -11.83
C ASN A 97 6.33 14.52 -13.11
N HIS A 98 6.82 15.75 -13.29
CA HIS A 98 7.69 16.22 -14.38
C HIS A 98 8.95 15.37 -14.65
N TYR A 99 9.27 14.37 -13.82
CA TYR A 99 10.40 13.45 -13.99
C TYR A 99 10.02 12.15 -14.74
N ILE A 100 8.74 11.87 -14.93
CA ILE A 100 8.24 10.62 -15.55
C ILE A 100 7.66 10.89 -16.94
N THR A 101 7.12 12.09 -17.18
CA THR A 101 6.60 12.55 -18.47
C THR A 101 7.70 13.18 -19.33
N PHE A 102 8.26 12.38 -20.26
CA PHE A 102 8.99 12.87 -21.44
C PHE A 102 8.02 13.20 -22.57
#